data_AF-A0A5U9KWB6-F1
#
_entry.id   AF-A0A5U9KWB6-F1
#
_cell.length_a   1.000
_cell.length_b   1.000
_cell.length_c   1.000
_cell.angle_alpha   90.00
_cell.angle_beta   90.00
_cell.angle_gamma   90.00
#
_symmetry.space_group_name_H-M   'P 1'
#
loop_
_entity.id
_entity.type
_entity.pdbx_description
1 polymer ?
#
loop_
_entity_poly.entity_id
_entity_poly.type
_entity_poly.pdbx_seq_one_letter_code
_entity_poly.pdbx_strand_id
1 'polypeptide(L)'
;MYKVKVSYILPEGDLVRVAVCAVKEDGSQIFQMEIQSPYEKGKSLDAYEQAAIEQYATIVSDIAASVQPADSAAATDTTEASAKK
;
A
#
# COMPACT_ATOMS: atom_id res chain seq x y z
N MET A 1 3.06 -12.02 -8.37
CA MET A 1 2.27 -11.63 -7.18
C MET A 1 3.10 -10.67 -6.31
N TYR A 2 2.47 -9.80 -5.52
CA TYR A 2 3.16 -8.93 -4.57
C TYR A 2 3.05 -9.50 -3.14
N LYS A 3 4.08 -9.29 -2.32
CA LYS A 3 4.07 -9.65 -0.88
C LYS A 3 4.41 -8.43 -0.05
N VAL A 4 3.82 -8.33 1.14
CA VAL A 4 4.19 -7.31 2.13
C VAL A 4 5.22 -7.91 3.08
N LYS A 5 6.24 -7.13 3.44
CA LYS A 5 7.34 -7.52 4.32
C LYS A 5 7.63 -6.37 5.30
N VAL A 6 7.96 -6.72 6.55
CA VAL A 6 8.64 -5.79 7.46
C VAL A 6 10.15 -5.84 7.20
N SER A 7 10.75 -4.67 6.98
CA SER A 7 12.18 -4.51 6.75
C SER A 7 12.94 -4.34 8.07
N TYR A 8 12.37 -3.58 9.01
CA TYR A 8 12.89 -3.45 10.36
C TYR A 8 11.80 -3.00 11.33
N ILE A 9 12.04 -3.26 12.62
CA ILE A 9 11.30 -2.70 13.74
C ILE A 9 12.31 -2.07 14.68
N LEU A 10 12.18 -0.78 14.95
CA LEU A 10 13.11 0.00 15.75
C LEU A 10 12.37 0.75 16.86
N PRO A 11 12.52 0.33 18.13
CA PRO A 11 12.07 1.11 19.28
C PRO A 11 12.98 2.34 19.46
N GLU A 12 12.39 3.53 19.44
CA GLU A 12 13.07 4.84 19.60
C GLU A 12 12.37 5.65 20.69
N GLY A 13 12.87 5.54 21.93
CA GLY A 13 12.29 6.24 23.07
C GLY A 13 10.83 5.86 23.30
N ASP A 14 9.93 6.82 23.10
CA ASP A 14 8.49 6.67 23.30
C ASP A 14 7.75 6.15 22.05
N LEU A 15 8.47 5.85 20.96
CA LEU A 15 7.91 5.37 19.71
C LEU A 15 8.52 4.03 19.29
N VAL A 16 7.77 3.28 18.47
CA VAL A 16 8.25 2.13 17.71
C VAL A 16 8.03 2.45 16.25
N ARG A 17 9.10 2.38 15.47
CA ARG A 17 9.11 2.62 14.03
C ARG A 17 9.20 1.29 13.31
N VAL A 18 8.27 1.03 12.41
CA VAL A 18 8.21 -0.19 11.60
C VAL A 18 8.32 0.21 10.13
N ALA A 19 9.35 -0.25 9.44
CA ALA A 19 9.45 -0.09 8.00
C ALA A 19 8.78 -1.26 7.30
N VAL A 20 7.75 -0.99 6.52
CA VAL A 20 6.98 -1.98 5.76
C VAL A 20 7.18 -1.73 4.27
N CYS A 21 7.31 -2.79 3.47
CA CYS A 21 7.42 -2.67 2.03
C CYS A 21 6.65 -3.74 1.27
N ALA A 22 6.22 -3.38 0.05
CA ALA A 22 5.78 -4.34 -0.95
C ALA A 22 6.98 -4.80 -1.80
N VAL A 23 7.10 -6.12 -1.94
CA VAL A 23 8.11 -6.77 -2.77
C VAL A 23 7.45 -7.60 -3.87
N LYS A 24 8.12 -7.68 -5.02
CA LYS A 24 7.80 -8.65 -6.08
C LYS A 24 8.31 -10.05 -5.70
N GLU A 25 7.88 -11.05 -6.45
CA GLU A 25 8.39 -12.42 -6.34
C GLU A 25 9.90 -12.53 -6.56
N ASP A 26 10.46 -11.67 -7.41
CA ASP A 26 11.91 -11.59 -7.66
C ASP A 26 12.69 -10.90 -6.52
N GLY A 27 12.01 -10.48 -5.45
CA GLY A 27 12.61 -9.80 -4.30
C GLY A 27 12.77 -8.30 -4.47
N SER A 28 12.44 -7.73 -5.64
CA SER A 28 12.52 -6.30 -5.89
C SER A 28 11.52 -5.54 -5.03
N GLN A 29 12.01 -4.52 -4.34
CA GLN A 29 11.19 -3.61 -3.56
C GLN A 29 10.52 -2.57 -4.46
N ILE A 30 9.23 -2.31 -4.22
CA ILE A 30 8.43 -1.42 -5.06
C ILE A 30 8.11 -0.13 -4.32
N PHE A 31 7.71 -0.27 -3.06
CA PHE A 31 7.27 0.83 -2.23
C PHE A 31 7.58 0.51 -0.77
N GLN A 32 8.15 1.48 -0.05
CA GLN A 32 8.43 1.39 1.38
C GLN A 32 7.74 2.54 2.09
N MET A 33 7.25 2.26 3.30
CA MET A 33 6.74 3.27 4.21
C MET A 33 7.20 2.96 5.63
N GLU A 34 7.46 4.01 6.42
CA GLU A 34 7.69 3.91 7.85
C GLU A 34 6.39 4.24 8.58
N ILE A 35 5.95 3.30 9.42
CA ILE A 35 4.80 3.46 10.30
C ILE A 35 5.32 3.62 11.72
N GLN A 36 4.89 4.68 12.38
CA GLN A 36 5.26 4.98 13.76
C GLN A 36 4.07 4.71 14.67
N SER A 37 4.33 4.07 15.80
CA SER A 37 3.34 3.79 16.84
C SER A 37 3.92 4.11 18.21
N PRO A 38 3.11 4.54 19.19
CA PRO A 38 3.58 4.70 20.56
C PRO A 38 4.17 3.41 21.13
N TYR A 39 5.27 3.54 21.86
CA TYR A 39 5.81 2.44 22.65
C TYR A 39 4.89 2.13 23.84
N GLU A 40 4.50 0.87 23.96
CA GLU A 40 3.60 0.35 24.97
C GLU A 40 4.33 -0.73 25.75
N LYS A 41 4.48 -0.53 27.06
CA LYS A 41 5.16 -1.48 27.92
C LYS A 41 4.46 -2.84 27.89
N GLY A 42 5.19 -3.88 27.51
CA GLY A 42 4.69 -5.25 27.47
C GLY A 42 4.04 -5.66 26.14
N LYS A 43 3.95 -4.75 25.16
CA LYS A 43 3.53 -5.08 23.79
C LYS A 43 4.69 -5.75 23.04
N SER A 44 4.39 -6.85 22.34
CA SER A 44 5.39 -7.60 21.58
C SER A 44 5.74 -6.90 20.26
N LEU A 45 6.93 -7.17 19.74
CA LEU A 45 7.33 -6.69 18.41
C LEU A 45 6.41 -7.23 17.31
N ASP A 46 5.95 -8.47 17.43
CA ASP A 46 4.99 -9.08 16.50
C ASP A 46 3.68 -8.29 16.42
N ALA A 47 3.21 -7.72 17.54
CA ALA A 47 2.01 -6.88 17.55
C ALA A 47 2.23 -5.55 16.80
N TYR A 48 3.44 -4.99 16.87
CA TYR A 48 3.80 -3.80 16.08
C TYR A 48 3.94 -4.13 14.60
N GLU A 49 4.53 -5.28 14.26
CA GLU A 49 4.62 -5.77 12.89
C GLU A 49 3.23 -5.94 12.28
N GLN A 50 2.33 -6.66 12.94
CA GLN A 50 0.99 -6.93 12.43
C GLN A 50 0.20 -5.63 12.24
N ALA A 51 0.23 -4.72 13.23
CA ALA A 51 -0.43 -3.43 13.13
C ALA A 51 0.12 -2.57 11.97
N ALA A 52 1.44 -2.58 11.76
CA ALA A 52 2.06 -1.86 10.65
C ALA A 52 1.70 -2.47 9.29
N ILE A 53 1.63 -3.80 9.17
CA ILE A 53 1.18 -4.46 7.94
C ILE A 53 -0.27 -4.09 7.61
N GLU A 54 -1.16 -4.11 8.59
CA GLU A 54 -2.58 -3.76 8.42
C GLU A 54 -2.75 -2.29 8.01
N GLN A 55 -2.04 -1.38 8.67
CA GLN A 55 -2.07 0.04 8.34
C GLN A 55 -1.46 0.31 6.95
N TYR A 56 -0.36 -0.36 6.61
CA TYR A 56 0.23 -0.30 5.26
C TYR A 56 -0.77 -0.77 4.19
N ALA A 57 -1.43 -1.91 4.41
CA ALA A 57 -2.41 -2.46 3.48
C ALA A 57 -3.61 -1.52 3.29
N THR A 58 -4.07 -0.90 4.37
CA THR A 58 -5.15 0.11 4.34
C THR A 58 -4.75 1.30 3.49
N ILE A 59 -3.58 1.89 3.75
CA ILE A 59 -3.08 3.04 3.00
C ILE A 59 -2.91 2.72 1.51
N VAL A 60 -2.34 1.57 1.16
CA VAL A 60 -2.19 1.16 -0.24
C VAL A 60 -3.55 0.93 -0.91
N SER A 61 -4.52 0.37 -0.18
CA SER A 61 -5.88 0.17 -0.68
C SER A 61 -6.61 1.50 -0.91
N ASP A 62 -6.47 2.44 0.02
CA ASP A 62 -7.04 3.79 -0.09
C ASP A 62 -6.42 4.55 -1.26
N ILE A 63 -5.09 4.46 -1.42
CA ILE A 63 -4.40 5.02 -2.60
C ILE A 63 -4.98 4.40 -3.86
N ALA A 64 -5.03 3.06 -3.96
CA ALA A 64 -5.54 2.36 -5.14
C ALA A 64 -7.00 2.74 -5.46
N ALA A 65 -7.84 2.93 -4.45
CA ALA A 65 -9.21 3.40 -4.62
C ALA A 65 -9.30 4.87 -5.05
N SER A 66 -8.34 5.71 -4.61
CA SER A 66 -8.26 7.13 -4.95
C SER A 66 -7.65 7.41 -6.33
N VAL A 67 -6.89 6.47 -6.89
CA VAL A 67 -6.37 6.58 -8.25
C VAL A 67 -7.53 6.33 -9.23
N GLN A 68 -8.33 7.37 -9.47
CA GLN A 68 -9.07 7.44 -10.72
C GLN A 68 -8.03 7.46 -11.85
N PRO A 69 -8.19 6.68 -12.93
CA PRO A 69 -7.36 6.88 -14.10
C PRO A 69 -7.47 8.35 -14.50
N ALA A 70 -6.34 9.06 -14.54
CA ALA A 70 -6.26 10.28 -15.31
C ALA A 70 -6.58 9.84 -16.75
N ASP A 71 -7.77 10.20 -17.21
CA ASP A 71 -8.52 9.70 -18.37
C ASP A 71 -9.50 8.53 -18.12
N SER A 72 -10.64 8.86 -17.49
CA SER A 72 -11.94 8.42 -18.04
C SER A 72 -12.28 9.20 -19.33
N ALA A 73 -11.29 9.38 -20.21
CA ALA A 73 -11.45 9.87 -21.57
C ALA A 73 -10.97 8.75 -22.51
N ALA A 74 -11.97 8.09 -23.11
CA ALA A 74 -11.91 7.19 -24.27
C ALA A 74 -11.46 5.74 -24.06
N ALA A 75 -12.45 4.83 -24.06
CA ALA A 75 -12.65 3.74 -25.03
C ALA A 75 -13.74 2.76 -24.51
N THR A 76 -14.78 2.29 -25.20
CA THR A 76 -15.37 2.43 -26.55
C THR A 76 -16.69 1.63 -26.53
N ASP A 77 -17.80 2.09 -27.13
CA ASP A 77 -18.65 1.24 -27.98
C ASP A 77 -19.65 2.07 -28.82
N THR A 78 -19.31 2.18 -30.10
CA THR A 78 -20.17 2.05 -31.30
C THR A 78 -21.62 2.57 -31.26
N THR A 79 -21.85 3.76 -31.84
CA THR A 79 -23.09 4.01 -32.60
C THR A 79 -22.71 4.47 -34.01
N GLU A 80 -23.07 3.61 -34.96
CA GLU A 80 -22.97 3.69 -36.41
C GLU A 80 -23.10 5.10 -37.00
N ALA A 81 -22.13 5.42 -37.87
CA ALA A 81 -22.31 6.41 -38.91
C ALA A 81 -23.36 5.89 -39.92
N SER A 82 -24.59 6.35 -39.81
CA SER A 82 -25.53 6.34 -40.93
C SER A 82 -25.49 7.70 -41.62
N ALA A 83 -24.64 7.79 -42.65
CA ALA A 83 -24.80 8.78 -43.72
C ALA A 83 -25.00 8.02 -45.03
N LYS A 84 -25.89 8.59 -45.87
CA LYS A 84 -26.26 8.24 -47.26
C LYS A 84 -27.53 7.38 -47.31
N LYS A 85 -28.63 7.85 -47.92
CA LYS A 85 -28.74 8.58 -49.19
C LYS A 85 -30.07 9.32 -49.27
#